data_AF-A0A1Z5YQZ3-F1
#
_entry.id   AF-A0A1Z5YQZ3-F1
#
_cell.length_a   1.000
_cell.length_b   1.000
_cell.length_c   1.000
_cell.angle_alpha   90.00
_cell.angle_beta   90.00
_cell.angle_gamma   90.00
#
_symmetry.space_group_name_H-M   'P 1'
#
loop_
_entity.id
_entity.type
_entity.pdbx_description
1 polymer ?
#
loop_
_entity_poly.entity_id
_entity_poly.type
_entity_poly.pdbx_seq_one_letter_code
_entity_poly.pdbx_strand_id
1 'polypeptide(L)'
;PKVWKWEGPDGSKFASTNRPVAGATHEKALPVGHHPLQLYSLGTPNGVKITILLEELLASGHLEADYDAWLIRISDGDQFGSGFVAINPNSKIPALVDHSVRPPLRVFESGSILLYLADKFQAFIPQDLHGRTECLNWLFWQVGSAPYVGGGFGHFYAYAPE
;
A
#
# COMPACT_ATOMS: atom_id res chain seq x y z
N PRO A 1 19.50 -25.43 8.02
CA PRO A 1 20.95 -25.51 7.69
C PRO A 1 21.73 -24.41 8.45
N LYS A 2 23.07 -24.51 8.56
CA LYS A 2 23.90 -23.47 9.22
C LYS A 2 23.83 -22.11 8.52
N VAL A 3 23.68 -22.12 7.20
CA VAL A 3 23.41 -20.95 6.36
C VAL A 3 22.15 -21.27 5.58
N TRP A 4 21.13 -20.41 5.68
CA TRP A 4 19.89 -20.56 4.92
C TRP A 4 20.18 -20.39 3.42
N LYS A 5 19.52 -21.21 2.60
CA LYS A 5 19.59 -21.14 1.13
C LYS A 5 18.17 -21.18 0.60
N TRP A 6 17.92 -20.44 -0.48
CA TRP A 6 16.67 -20.53 -1.20
C TRP A 6 16.73 -21.71 -2.17
N GLU A 7 15.89 -22.72 -1.95
CA GLU A 7 15.86 -23.95 -2.76
C GLU A 7 14.90 -23.86 -3.95
N GLY A 8 14.35 -22.66 -4.21
CA GLY A 8 13.36 -22.39 -5.25
C GLY A 8 11.95 -22.21 -4.70
N PRO A 9 10.95 -22.03 -5.57
CA PRO A 9 9.55 -21.87 -5.17
C PRO A 9 9.01 -23.16 -4.51
N ASP A 10 8.27 -23.00 -3.42
CA ASP A 10 7.71 -24.08 -2.60
C ASP A 10 6.34 -24.61 -3.07
N GLY A 11 5.88 -24.17 -4.24
CA GLY A 11 4.57 -24.55 -4.80
C GLY A 11 3.37 -23.85 -4.18
N SER A 12 3.55 -22.99 -3.17
CA SER A 12 2.47 -22.16 -2.63
C SER A 12 1.94 -21.16 -3.67
N LYS A 13 0.72 -20.64 -3.46
CA LYS A 13 0.07 -19.69 -4.38
C LYS A 13 0.91 -18.44 -4.70
N PHE A 14 1.81 -18.05 -3.80
CA PHE A 14 2.67 -16.87 -3.94
C PHE A 14 4.13 -17.23 -4.23
N ALA A 15 4.44 -18.50 -4.48
CA ALA A 15 5.80 -18.97 -4.72
C ALA A 15 6.42 -18.33 -5.98
N SER A 16 5.61 -17.95 -6.97
CA SER A 16 6.05 -17.25 -8.17
C SER A 16 6.50 -15.81 -7.92
N THR A 17 6.09 -15.20 -6.81
CA THR A 17 6.37 -13.79 -6.49
C THR A 17 7.26 -13.59 -5.27
N ASN A 18 7.21 -14.52 -4.30
CA ASN A 18 8.02 -14.44 -3.08
C ASN A 18 9.49 -14.77 -3.39
N ARG A 19 10.40 -13.87 -3.00
CA ARG A 19 11.83 -13.98 -3.29
C ARG A 19 12.66 -13.50 -2.09
N PRO A 20 13.90 -14.01 -1.92
CA PRO A 20 14.80 -13.56 -0.86
C PRO A 20 15.49 -12.22 -1.18
N VAL A 21 15.18 -11.60 -2.32
CA VAL A 21 15.76 -10.34 -2.80
C VAL A 21 14.67 -9.36 -3.22
N ALA A 22 14.93 -8.08 -3.03
CA ALA A 22 14.06 -6.98 -3.45
C ALA A 22 14.47 -6.44 -4.83
N GLY A 23 13.73 -5.42 -5.29
CA GLY A 23 14.06 -4.67 -6.51
C GLY A 23 13.26 -5.06 -7.73
N ALA A 24 13.44 -4.25 -8.78
CA ALA A 24 12.71 -4.39 -10.03
C ALA A 24 13.13 -5.65 -10.80
N THR A 25 12.17 -6.29 -11.48
CA THR A 25 12.40 -7.45 -12.34
C THR A 25 12.26 -7.14 -13.82
N HIS A 26 11.59 -6.03 -14.15
CA HIS A 26 11.33 -5.63 -15.51
C HIS A 26 11.14 -4.11 -15.60
N GLU A 27 11.45 -3.54 -16.75
CA GLU A 27 11.18 -2.14 -17.04
C GLU A 27 9.71 -1.93 -17.36
N LYS A 28 9.04 -1.08 -16.57
CA LYS A 28 7.63 -0.74 -16.76
C LYS A 28 7.33 0.61 -16.14
N ALA A 29 7.04 1.59 -16.99
CA ALA A 29 6.55 2.89 -16.54
C ALA A 29 5.14 2.74 -15.96
N LEU A 30 4.84 3.54 -14.93
CA LEU A 30 3.48 3.64 -14.40
C LEU A 30 2.65 4.62 -15.23
N PRO A 31 1.37 4.31 -15.52
CA PRO A 31 0.46 5.28 -16.11
C PRO A 31 0.18 6.42 -15.14
N VAL A 32 0.05 7.64 -15.65
CA VAL A 32 -0.32 8.83 -14.87
C VAL A 32 -1.55 9.43 -15.53
N GLY A 33 -2.64 9.54 -14.78
CA GLY A 33 -3.87 10.15 -15.25
C GLY A 33 -3.90 11.66 -15.03
N HIS A 34 -5.09 12.22 -14.92
CA HIS A 34 -5.31 13.66 -14.88
C HIS A 34 -5.59 14.19 -13.47
N HIS A 35 -5.94 13.31 -12.53
CA HIS A 35 -6.25 13.69 -11.15
C HIS A 35 -4.97 13.95 -10.33
N PRO A 36 -5.04 14.78 -9.27
CA PRO A 36 -3.87 15.13 -8.47
C PRO A 36 -3.27 13.93 -7.74
N LEU A 37 -4.08 12.95 -7.35
CA LEU A 37 -3.62 11.77 -6.61
C LEU A 37 -3.62 10.54 -7.54
N GLN A 38 -2.46 9.88 -7.63
CA GLN A 38 -2.29 8.66 -8.43
C GLN A 38 -2.14 7.48 -7.47
N LEU A 39 -3.14 6.61 -7.38
CA LEU A 39 -3.15 5.43 -6.52
C LEU A 39 -2.83 4.18 -7.33
N TYR A 40 -1.78 3.44 -6.94
CA TYR A 40 -1.40 2.17 -7.54
C TYR A 40 -1.69 1.06 -6.52
N SER A 41 -2.76 0.29 -6.76
CA SER A 41 -3.34 -0.55 -5.71
C SER A 41 -4.07 -1.78 -6.25
N LEU A 42 -4.64 -2.55 -5.32
CA LEU A 42 -5.50 -3.70 -5.55
C LEU A 42 -6.52 -3.76 -4.40
N GLY A 43 -7.74 -4.25 -4.68
CA GLY A 43 -8.86 -4.36 -3.72
C GLY A 43 -8.66 -5.38 -2.58
N THR A 44 -7.48 -5.38 -1.95
CA THR A 44 -7.14 -6.12 -0.74
C THR A 44 -7.51 -5.28 0.50
N PRO A 45 -7.52 -5.86 1.72
CA PRO A 45 -7.75 -5.11 2.94
C PRO A 45 -6.82 -3.89 3.13
N ASN A 46 -5.59 -3.92 2.61
CA ASN A 46 -4.70 -2.75 2.67
C ASN A 46 -5.03 -1.70 1.60
N GLY A 47 -5.45 -2.12 0.40
CA GLY A 47 -5.78 -1.21 -0.68
C GLY A 47 -7.10 -0.49 -0.45
N VAL A 48 -8.14 -1.18 0.03
CA VAL A 48 -9.48 -0.59 0.25
C VAL A 48 -9.46 0.50 1.32
N LYS A 49 -8.52 0.48 2.28
CA LYS A 49 -8.32 1.56 3.25
C LYS A 49 -8.19 2.92 2.56
N ILE A 50 -7.45 2.96 1.46
CA ILE A 50 -7.10 4.20 0.77
C ILE A 50 -8.24 4.67 -0.10
N THR A 51 -8.86 3.77 -0.87
CA THR A 51 -10.02 4.14 -1.69
C THR A 51 -11.19 4.58 -0.80
N ILE A 52 -11.43 3.92 0.34
CA ILE A 52 -12.46 4.37 1.30
C ILE A 52 -12.17 5.80 1.77
N LEU A 53 -10.96 6.10 2.25
CA LEU A 53 -10.66 7.44 2.75
C LEU A 53 -10.76 8.51 1.64
N LEU A 54 -10.34 8.20 0.41
CA LEU A 54 -10.46 9.13 -0.72
C LEU A 54 -11.93 9.42 -1.04
N GLU A 55 -12.79 8.40 -1.09
CA GLU A 55 -14.24 8.58 -1.27
C GLU A 55 -14.88 9.36 -0.11
N GLU A 56 -14.48 9.11 1.14
CA GLU A 56 -14.98 9.85 2.32
C GLU A 56 -14.56 11.34 2.28
N LEU A 57 -13.35 11.63 1.81
CA LEU A 57 -12.87 12.99 1.58
C LEU A 57 -13.70 13.70 0.49
N LEU A 58 -13.93 13.03 -0.64
CA LEU A 58 -14.77 13.54 -1.73
C LEU A 58 -16.20 13.81 -1.26
N ALA A 59 -16.80 12.87 -0.53
CA ALA A 59 -18.13 13.00 0.05
C ALA A 59 -18.23 14.15 1.07
N SER A 60 -17.13 14.47 1.74
CA SER A 60 -17.01 15.59 2.69
C SER A 60 -16.69 16.94 2.01
N GLY A 61 -16.62 16.98 0.68
CA GLY A 61 -16.41 18.19 -0.10
C GLY A 61 -14.96 18.54 -0.41
N HIS A 62 -14.00 17.66 -0.09
CA HIS A 62 -12.59 17.83 -0.46
C HIS A 62 -12.37 17.36 -1.91
N LEU A 63 -12.81 18.15 -2.88
CA LEU A 63 -12.75 17.80 -4.31
C LEU A 63 -11.31 17.62 -4.82
N GLU A 64 -10.31 18.17 -4.13
CA GLU A 64 -8.90 18.00 -4.45
C GLU A 64 -8.35 16.62 -4.03
N ALA A 65 -9.18 15.77 -3.40
CA ALA A 65 -8.89 14.36 -3.14
C ALA A 65 -9.21 13.44 -4.33
N ASP A 66 -9.61 14.00 -5.47
CA ASP A 66 -9.89 13.25 -6.69
C ASP A 66 -8.65 12.45 -7.14
N TYR A 67 -8.86 11.25 -7.69
CA TYR A 67 -7.80 10.28 -7.87
C TYR A 67 -7.98 9.35 -9.06
N ASP A 68 -6.86 8.98 -9.69
CA ASP A 68 -6.79 7.86 -10.62
C ASP A 68 -6.33 6.60 -9.85
N ALA A 69 -7.16 5.55 -9.82
CA ALA A 69 -6.80 4.26 -9.22
C ALA A 69 -6.39 3.22 -10.27
N TRP A 70 -5.08 3.00 -10.38
CA TRP A 70 -4.47 2.03 -11.26
C TRP A 70 -4.35 0.65 -10.60
N LEU A 71 -4.79 -0.38 -11.33
CA LEU A 71 -4.71 -1.76 -10.87
C LEU A 71 -3.28 -2.30 -10.95
N ILE A 72 -2.80 -2.86 -9.84
CA ILE A 72 -1.53 -3.58 -9.73
C ILE A 72 -1.83 -5.05 -9.39
N ARG A 73 -1.68 -5.95 -10.36
CA ARG A 73 -1.96 -7.37 -10.17
C ARG A 73 -0.77 -8.04 -9.49
N ILE A 74 -0.86 -8.15 -8.16
CA ILE A 74 0.27 -8.68 -7.36
C ILE A 74 0.62 -10.14 -7.67
N SER A 75 -0.32 -10.92 -8.21
CA SER A 75 -0.10 -12.29 -8.69
C SER A 75 0.78 -12.34 -9.94
N ASP A 76 0.75 -11.27 -10.73
CA ASP A 76 1.41 -11.20 -12.04
C ASP A 76 2.78 -10.52 -11.92
N GLY A 77 3.14 -10.07 -10.71
CA GLY A 77 4.42 -9.43 -10.42
C GLY A 77 4.49 -7.94 -10.79
N ASP A 78 3.36 -7.28 -11.06
CA ASP A 78 3.31 -5.84 -11.42
C ASP A 78 4.03 -4.94 -10.39
N GLN A 79 4.00 -5.31 -9.12
CA GLN A 79 4.68 -4.63 -8.01
C GLN A 79 6.21 -4.63 -8.12
N PHE A 80 6.78 -5.43 -9.02
CA PHE A 80 8.21 -5.50 -9.30
C PHE A 80 8.61 -4.76 -10.58
N GLY A 81 7.70 -4.03 -11.23
CA GLY A 81 8.04 -3.15 -12.35
C GLY A 81 8.88 -1.95 -11.88
N SER A 82 9.81 -1.47 -12.70
CA SER A 82 10.72 -0.37 -12.35
C SER A 82 9.99 0.89 -11.85
N GLY A 83 8.88 1.27 -12.47
CA GLY A 83 8.04 2.39 -12.03
C GLY A 83 7.38 2.17 -10.66
N PHE A 84 6.90 0.95 -10.37
CA PHE A 84 6.31 0.65 -9.06
C PHE A 84 7.37 0.64 -7.95
N VAL A 85 8.52 0.01 -8.21
CA VAL A 85 9.65 -0.01 -7.25
C VAL A 85 10.17 1.40 -6.98
N ALA A 86 10.13 2.29 -7.97
CA ALA A 86 10.49 3.69 -7.81
C ALA A 86 9.55 4.46 -6.85
N ILE A 87 8.29 4.08 -6.71
CA ILE A 87 7.36 4.70 -5.76
C ILE A 87 7.26 3.94 -4.43
N ASN A 88 7.50 2.63 -4.43
CA ASN A 88 7.61 1.82 -3.23
C ASN A 88 8.71 0.74 -3.38
N PRO A 89 9.89 0.94 -2.76
CA PRO A 89 10.97 -0.05 -2.84
C PRO A 89 10.64 -1.39 -2.14
N ASN A 90 9.63 -1.41 -1.25
CA ASN A 90 9.13 -2.63 -0.61
C ASN A 90 8.28 -3.50 -1.57
N SER A 91 7.95 -3.00 -2.77
CA SER A 91 7.15 -3.72 -3.77
C SER A 91 5.82 -4.23 -3.20
N LYS A 92 5.10 -3.39 -2.44
CA LYS A 92 3.76 -3.70 -1.90
C LYS A 92 2.76 -2.61 -2.23
N ILE A 93 1.54 -3.02 -2.51
CA ILE A 93 0.38 -2.12 -2.56
C ILE A 93 -0.15 -1.85 -1.13
N PRO A 94 -0.88 -0.74 -0.92
CA PRO A 94 -1.03 0.41 -1.82
C PRO A 94 0.23 1.29 -1.85
N ALA A 95 0.42 2.00 -2.97
CA ALA A 95 1.35 3.12 -3.10
C ALA A 95 0.66 4.28 -3.82
N LEU A 96 0.91 5.51 -3.38
CA LEU A 96 0.28 6.73 -3.89
C LEU A 96 1.35 7.73 -4.31
N VAL A 97 1.08 8.51 -5.36
CA VAL A 97 1.88 9.69 -5.74
C VAL A 97 0.97 10.91 -5.75
N ASP A 98 1.31 11.93 -4.98
CA ASP A 98 0.66 13.23 -5.03
C ASP A 98 1.37 14.13 -6.05
N HIS A 99 0.68 14.41 -7.15
CA HIS A 99 1.10 15.31 -8.23
C HIS A 99 0.65 16.77 -8.03
N SER A 100 -0.13 17.07 -6.99
CA SER A 100 -0.51 18.46 -6.65
C SER A 100 0.63 19.28 -6.05
N VAL A 101 1.71 18.62 -5.61
CA VAL A 101 2.92 19.25 -5.05
C VAL A 101 4.12 19.08 -6.00
N ARG A 102 5.13 19.95 -5.86
CA ARG A 102 6.37 19.90 -6.67
C ARG A 102 7.61 19.80 -5.77
N PRO A 103 8.49 18.80 -5.98
CA PRO A 103 8.32 17.65 -6.88
C PRO A 103 7.18 16.72 -6.43
N PRO A 104 6.63 15.86 -7.31
CA PRO A 104 5.62 14.88 -6.93
C PRO A 104 6.06 14.03 -5.73
N LEU A 105 5.15 13.81 -4.79
CA LEU A 105 5.46 13.15 -3.52
C LEU A 105 4.93 11.72 -3.51
N ARG A 106 5.85 10.74 -3.43
CA ARG A 106 5.48 9.33 -3.23
C ARG A 106 5.16 9.04 -1.75
N VAL A 107 4.11 8.27 -1.50
CA VAL A 107 3.68 7.82 -0.18
C VAL A 107 3.32 6.33 -0.28
N PHE A 108 3.92 5.49 0.55
CA PHE A 108 3.67 4.04 0.59
C PHE A 108 3.50 3.58 2.03
N GLU A 109 3.01 2.35 2.22
CA GLU A 109 2.39 1.85 3.47
C GLU A 109 1.00 2.45 3.71
N SER A 110 -0.01 1.59 3.86
CA SER A 110 -1.40 2.05 3.96
C SER A 110 -1.62 2.98 5.17
N GLY A 111 -0.96 2.73 6.30
CA GLY A 111 -1.04 3.61 7.48
C GLY A 111 -0.44 4.99 7.23
N SER A 112 0.68 5.06 6.48
CA SER A 112 1.30 6.34 6.13
C SER A 112 0.45 7.11 5.12
N ILE A 113 -0.18 6.44 4.16
CA ILE A 113 -1.07 7.09 3.19
C ILE A 113 -2.32 7.65 3.89
N LEU A 114 -2.92 6.89 4.82
CA LEU A 114 -4.07 7.37 5.62
C LEU A 114 -3.70 8.64 6.40
N LEU A 115 -2.58 8.61 7.13
CA LEU A 115 -2.12 9.76 7.91
C LEU A 115 -1.78 10.97 7.01
N TYR A 116 -1.14 10.71 5.86
CA TYR A 116 -0.81 11.75 4.89
C TYR A 116 -2.06 12.45 4.33
N LEU A 117 -3.07 11.70 3.92
CA LEU A 117 -4.33 12.27 3.41
C LEU A 117 -5.08 13.02 4.53
N ALA A 118 -5.14 12.45 5.73
CA ALA A 118 -5.76 13.09 6.89
C ALA A 118 -5.10 14.43 7.23
N ASP A 119 -3.76 14.49 7.21
CA ASP A 119 -3.01 15.74 7.45
C ASP A 119 -3.12 16.72 6.27
N LYS A 120 -3.08 16.24 5.02
CA LYS A 120 -3.20 17.10 3.82
C LYS A 120 -4.53 17.84 3.80
N PHE A 121 -5.62 17.15 4.14
CA PHE A 121 -6.98 17.70 4.10
C PHE A 121 -7.51 18.17 5.45
N GLN A 122 -6.73 17.98 6.53
CA GLN A 122 -7.10 18.33 7.90
C GLN A 122 -8.43 17.66 8.33
N ALA A 123 -8.62 16.40 7.91
CA ALA A 123 -9.85 15.65 8.07
C ALA A 123 -9.58 14.25 8.62
N PHE A 124 -10.57 13.64 9.27
CA PHE A 124 -10.53 12.26 9.79
C PHE A 124 -9.42 11.96 10.82
N ILE A 125 -8.78 13.00 11.35
CA ILE A 125 -7.88 12.92 12.50
C ILE A 125 -8.11 14.12 13.43
N PRO A 126 -8.24 13.92 14.75
CA PRO A 126 -8.37 15.05 15.67
C PRO A 126 -7.13 15.94 15.63
N GLN A 127 -7.33 17.24 15.85
CA GLN A 127 -6.26 18.24 15.82
C GLN A 127 -5.71 18.57 17.22
N ASP A 128 -6.46 18.24 18.27
CA ASP A 128 -5.98 18.38 19.64
C ASP A 128 -5.03 17.24 20.01
N LEU A 129 -4.10 17.53 20.93
CA LEU A 129 -3.05 16.58 21.31
C LEU A 129 -3.62 15.24 21.82
N HIS A 130 -4.71 15.28 22.59
CA HIS A 130 -5.26 14.07 23.21
C HIS A 130 -5.95 13.19 22.17
N GLY A 131 -6.85 13.76 21.38
CA GLY A 131 -7.57 13.04 20.33
C GLY A 131 -6.61 12.51 19.24
N ARG A 132 -5.63 13.33 18.84
CA ARG A 132 -4.64 12.90 17.84
C ARG A 132 -3.80 11.74 18.35
N THR A 133 -3.33 11.82 19.59
CA THR A 133 -2.52 10.75 20.19
C THR A 133 -3.29 9.44 20.24
N GLU A 134 -4.55 9.48 20.69
CA GLU A 134 -5.36 8.26 20.78
C GLU A 134 -5.67 7.68 19.39
N CYS A 135 -5.97 8.51 18.40
CA CYS A 135 -6.14 8.07 17.02
C CYS A 135 -4.88 7.36 16.50
N LEU A 136 -3.70 7.93 16.76
CA LEU A 136 -2.43 7.35 16.34
C LEU A 136 -2.12 6.05 17.08
N ASN A 137 -2.44 5.92 18.38
CA ASN A 137 -2.30 4.66 19.12
C ASN A 137 -2.98 3.51 18.39
N TRP A 138 -4.24 3.72 17.96
CA TRP A 138 -5.01 2.71 17.23
C TRP A 138 -4.53 2.48 15.80
N LEU A 139 -4.12 3.54 15.09
CA LEU A 139 -3.55 3.41 13.76
C LEU A 139 -2.28 2.54 13.78
N PHE A 140 -1.36 2.82 14.70
CA PHE A 140 -0.12 2.04 14.82
C PHE A 140 -0.36 0.64 15.36
N TRP A 141 -1.31 0.45 16.28
CA TRP A 141 -1.76 -0.88 16.68
C TRP A 141 -2.25 -1.69 15.47
N GLN A 142 -3.07 -1.09 14.59
CA GLN A 142 -3.58 -1.75 13.38
C GLN A 142 -2.44 -2.13 12.44
N VAL A 143 -1.49 -1.22 12.19
CA VAL A 143 -0.32 -1.44 11.33
C VAL A 143 0.56 -2.56 11.87
N GLY A 144 0.79 -2.60 13.19
CA GLY A 144 1.62 -3.62 13.84
C GLY A 144 0.95 -4.99 14.00
N SER A 145 -0.39 -5.05 14.08
CA SER A 145 -1.14 -6.29 14.30
C SER A 145 -1.56 -7.01 13.02
N ALA A 146 -1.86 -6.27 11.94
CA ALA A 146 -2.33 -6.86 10.68
C ALA A 146 -1.40 -7.92 10.05
N PRO A 147 -0.06 -7.83 10.15
CA PRO A 147 0.84 -8.88 9.65
C PRO A 147 0.57 -10.25 10.27
N TYR A 148 0.18 -10.32 11.55
CA TYR A 148 -0.17 -11.59 12.21
C TYR A 148 -1.48 -12.19 11.67
N VAL A 149 -2.44 -11.34 11.31
CA VAL A 149 -3.74 -11.79 10.77
C VAL A 149 -3.63 -12.18 9.29
N GLY A 150 -3.02 -11.34 8.46
CA GLY A 150 -2.91 -11.59 7.01
C GLY A 150 -1.76 -12.52 6.64
N GLY A 151 -0.54 -12.18 7.07
CA GLY A 151 0.69 -12.90 6.73
C GLY A 151 0.93 -14.15 7.59
N GLY A 152 0.37 -14.18 8.79
CA GLY A 152 0.32 -15.38 9.63
C GLY A 152 -0.94 -16.19 9.35
N PHE A 153 -2.01 -15.92 10.10
CA PHE A 153 -3.23 -16.72 10.09
C PHE A 153 -3.81 -16.94 8.68
N GLY A 154 -4.03 -15.87 7.92
CA GLY A 154 -4.62 -15.95 6.58
C GLY A 154 -3.77 -16.75 5.59
N HIS A 155 -2.44 -16.65 5.68
CA HIS A 155 -1.53 -17.43 4.84
C HIS A 155 -1.64 -18.93 5.12
N PHE A 156 -1.48 -19.33 6.37
CA PHE A 156 -1.51 -20.76 6.73
C PHE A 156 -2.91 -21.37 6.64
N TYR A 157 -3.96 -20.59 6.82
CA TYR A 157 -5.33 -21.07 6.73
C TYR A 157 -5.82 -21.26 5.29
N ALA A 158 -5.42 -20.36 4.37
CA ALA A 158 -6.04 -20.30 3.03
C ALA A 158 -5.09 -20.44 1.84
N TYR A 159 -3.76 -20.33 2.04
CA TYR A 159 -2.81 -20.21 0.93
C TYR A 159 -1.59 -21.13 0.99
N ALA A 160 -1.31 -21.75 2.15
CA ALA A 160 -0.27 -22.76 2.29
C ALA A 160 -0.74 -24.09 1.67
N PRO A 161 0.14 -24.83 0.97
CA PRO A 161 -0.13 -26.21 0.58
C PRO A 161 -0.24 -27.10 1.83
N GLU A 162 -1.06 -28.15 1.75
CA GLU A 162 -1.10 -29.24 2.76
C GLU A 162 0.22 -30.01 2.84
#